data_AF-A0A132MLM7-F1
#
_entry.id   AF-A0A132MLM7-F1
#
_cell.length_a   1.000
_cell.length_b   1.000
_cell.length_c   1.000
_cell.angle_alpha   90.00
_cell.angle_beta   90.00
_cell.angle_gamma   90.00
#
_symmetry.space_group_name_H-M   'P 1'
#
loop_
_entity.id
_entity.type
_entity.pdbx_description
1 polymer ?
#
loop_
_entity_poly.entity_id
_entity_poly.type
_entity_poly.pdbx_seq_one_letter_code
_entity_poly.pdbx_strand_id
1 'polypeptide(L)'
;MAAAVLRLSEKDRRRFSEALGQLHAVNAQLWEAEDLARDSALPLPQLGRYKRRIDLLNQERNRLIERIDLSLTGLGHDAANDAPLHTETLGSALDRLSVLTLRLFHTARAARDSVGISRSRLPALRTQLDQLRTGLDALVAEVTAGTRRLPSGQRFKLYGREATVREPVRVSPNIDQVIAFGGLSECGKSSSAQYLRYATGTYRFKIGYLLDSAVVRAGLADPYLLPSEQQAELLLAELNRFADAHAEARRFTIESVHDDRLIAALKRHLGGRLRIVYLDVPFPVRVRRARVPEAAVRAKDQVKTDRGAHRVANIADHLVNNSGTVHSLRARLRVIAAPAQPIPVRTSPVPALGLPADVTEAVERSVAALGGDDIGLVALTGSAAEGGWSRGWSDLDLLVVAEQRCAPAVEEAVRGLRRSLAEPDPVKVALTLVTPAEVAARAVQPRVLYSLWRIGSGQHPVLHVRPDLRLPRVEPDEVALAAERELPVVVVTLRRLRALAGTDRFDLRATYKHLLLVCRLALHIQGHWVPDQEEVVPAARRELDGLSGFEVPPLTTVRDAYVTGTEERVTDAVLAAADELLDWYEHQLIA
;
A
#
# COMPACT_ATOMS: atom_id res chain seq x y z
N MET A 1 51.74 9.04 21.81
CA MET A 1 50.28 9.01 22.08
C MET A 1 49.78 7.72 22.74
N ALA A 2 50.00 6.53 22.16
CA ALA A 2 49.45 5.26 22.68
C ALA A 2 49.79 4.98 24.16
N ALA A 3 51.04 5.23 24.57
CA ALA A 3 51.47 5.10 25.96
C ALA A 3 50.82 6.12 26.92
N ALA A 4 50.49 7.32 26.42
CA ALA A 4 49.81 8.35 27.22
C ALA A 4 48.34 7.99 27.42
N VAL A 5 47.65 7.52 26.37
CA VAL A 5 46.24 7.06 26.47
C VAL A 5 46.09 5.92 27.48
N LEU A 6 47.09 5.04 27.63
CA LEU A 6 47.04 3.97 28.64
C LEU A 6 46.98 4.49 30.09
N ARG A 7 47.40 5.73 30.35
CA ARG A 7 47.35 6.39 31.68
C ARG A 7 45.98 6.96 32.02
N LEU A 8 45.07 7.04 31.05
CA LEU A 8 43.69 7.49 31.28
C LEU A 8 42.88 6.43 32.04
N SER A 9 41.81 6.87 32.70
CA SER A 9 40.82 5.97 33.29
C SER A 9 40.26 5.02 32.22
N GLU A 10 39.81 3.84 32.62
CA GLU A 10 39.18 2.88 31.69
C GLU A 10 38.00 3.50 30.93
N LYS A 11 37.19 4.29 31.64
CA LYS A 11 36.06 5.03 31.10
C LYS A 11 36.48 6.02 30.01
N ASP A 12 37.53 6.79 30.24
CA ASP A 12 37.99 7.82 29.30
C ASP A 12 38.74 7.22 28.11
N ARG A 13 39.50 6.13 28.31
CA ARG A 13 40.08 5.34 27.20
C ARG A 13 38.99 4.84 26.26
N ARG A 14 37.92 4.25 26.82
CA ARG A 14 36.80 3.74 26.01
C ARG A 14 36.12 4.86 25.22
N ARG A 15 35.81 5.99 25.88
CA ARG A 15 35.21 7.17 25.24
C ARG A 15 36.09 7.73 24.12
N PHE A 16 37.39 7.81 24.36
CA PHE A 16 38.38 8.24 23.37
C PHE A 16 38.38 7.31 22.14
N SER A 17 38.51 6.00 22.34
CA SER A 17 38.54 5.02 21.25
C SER A 17 37.25 5.01 20.43
N GLU A 18 36.08 5.06 21.10
CA GLU A 18 34.78 5.13 20.44
C GLU A 18 34.65 6.41 19.60
N ALA A 19 34.98 7.57 20.18
CA ALA A 19 34.87 8.86 19.50
C ALA A 19 35.86 8.98 18.32
N LEU A 20 37.09 8.46 18.46
CA LEU A 20 38.09 8.46 17.39
C LEU A 20 37.69 7.55 16.23
N GLY A 21 37.18 6.35 16.52
CA GLY A 21 36.65 5.44 15.49
C GLY A 21 35.47 6.05 14.74
N GLN A 22 34.52 6.67 15.47
CA GLN A 22 33.40 7.39 14.90
C GLN A 22 33.86 8.59 14.05
N LEU A 23 34.84 9.35 14.52
CA LEU A 23 35.40 10.50 13.79
C LEU A 23 35.98 10.07 12.44
N HIS A 24 36.73 8.96 12.42
CA HIS A 24 37.29 8.43 11.18
C HIS A 24 36.19 7.99 10.19
N ALA A 25 35.15 7.31 10.69
CA ALA A 25 34.01 6.90 9.87
C ALA A 25 33.21 8.10 9.32
N VAL A 26 32.99 9.14 10.14
CA VAL A 26 32.33 10.40 9.71
C VAL A 26 33.15 11.12 8.65
N ASN A 27 34.47 11.19 8.83
CA ASN A 27 35.36 11.79 7.84
C ASN A 27 35.36 11.02 6.50
N ALA A 28 35.25 9.69 6.52
CA ALA A 28 35.10 8.88 5.31
C ALA A 28 33.76 9.16 4.60
N GLN A 29 32.65 9.21 5.35
CA GLN A 29 31.34 9.55 4.79
C GLN A 29 31.29 10.99 4.25
N LEU A 30 31.99 11.92 4.90
CA LEU A 30 32.09 13.31 4.45
C LEU A 30 32.83 13.39 3.11
N TRP A 31 33.93 12.63 2.95
CA TRP A 31 34.65 12.52 1.69
C TRP A 31 33.73 12.03 0.56
N GLU A 32 33.00 10.93 0.77
CA GLU A 32 32.07 10.39 -0.22
C GLU A 32 30.95 11.37 -0.58
N ALA A 33 30.35 12.03 0.42
CA ALA A 33 29.29 13.01 0.21
C ALA A 33 29.79 14.24 -0.59
N GLU A 34 31.02 14.70 -0.32
CA GLU A 34 31.65 15.78 -1.09
C GLU A 34 31.96 15.36 -2.53
N ASP A 35 32.47 14.15 -2.76
CA ASP A 35 32.74 13.66 -4.12
C ASP A 35 31.45 13.53 -4.93
N LEU A 36 30.36 13.02 -4.34
CA LEU A 36 29.05 12.97 -4.99
C LEU A 36 28.47 14.36 -5.27
N ALA A 37 28.72 15.34 -4.41
CA ALA A 37 28.27 16.71 -4.59
C ALA A 37 29.04 17.48 -5.69
N ARG A 38 30.25 17.02 -6.05
CA ARG A 38 31.10 17.61 -7.09
C ARG A 38 30.71 17.18 -8.51
N ASP A 39 29.80 16.22 -8.67
CA ASP A 39 29.30 15.80 -9.98
C ASP A 39 28.52 16.94 -10.65
N SER A 40 29.03 17.42 -11.80
CA SER A 40 28.43 18.53 -12.55
C SER A 40 27.12 18.15 -13.25
N ALA A 41 26.83 16.85 -13.39
CA ALA A 41 25.57 16.36 -13.93
C ALA A 41 24.46 16.26 -12.87
N LEU A 42 24.75 16.58 -11.60
CA LEU A 42 23.84 16.37 -10.50
C LEU A 42 22.65 17.37 -10.51
N PRO A 43 21.38 16.89 -10.49
CA PRO A 43 20.22 17.78 -10.42
C PRO A 43 20.21 18.67 -9.17
N LEU A 44 19.77 19.93 -9.30
CA LEU A 44 19.74 20.92 -8.19
C LEU A 44 19.07 20.41 -6.88
N PRO A 45 17.93 19.69 -6.92
CA PRO A 45 17.34 19.15 -5.69
C PRO A 45 18.25 18.12 -4.98
N GLN A 46 19.03 17.35 -5.74
CA GLN A 46 19.98 16.39 -5.21
C GLN A 46 21.23 17.07 -4.65
N LEU A 47 21.71 18.14 -5.29
CA LEU A 47 22.82 18.96 -4.76
C LEU A 47 22.46 19.56 -3.39
N GLY A 48 21.24 20.08 -3.24
CA GLY A 48 20.74 20.57 -1.96
C GLY A 48 20.71 19.49 -0.87
N ARG A 49 20.44 18.23 -1.23
CA ARG A 49 20.51 17.07 -0.31
C ARG A 49 21.94 16.82 0.16
N TYR A 50 22.91 16.78 -0.76
CA TYR A 50 24.31 16.58 -0.37
C TYR A 50 24.86 17.73 0.46
N LYS A 51 24.52 18.98 0.15
CA LYS A 51 24.95 20.12 0.97
C LYS A 51 24.47 20.00 2.42
N ARG A 52 23.20 19.64 2.62
CA ARG A 52 22.66 19.40 3.97
C ARG A 52 23.34 18.20 4.65
N ARG A 53 23.61 17.12 3.92
CA ARG A 53 24.36 15.96 4.44
C ARG A 53 25.77 16.34 4.89
N ILE A 54 26.49 17.12 4.08
CA ILE A 54 27.82 17.66 4.38
C ILE A 54 27.77 18.54 5.63
N ASP A 55 26.72 19.36 5.79
CA ASP A 55 26.58 20.21 6.98
C ASP A 55 26.39 19.39 8.27
N LEU A 56 25.55 18.34 8.26
CA LEU A 56 25.40 17.43 9.41
C LEU A 56 26.68 16.65 9.71
N LEU A 57 27.33 16.10 8.69
CA LEU A 57 28.58 15.36 8.88
C LEU A 57 29.67 16.27 9.46
N ASN A 58 29.72 17.54 9.03
CA ASN A 58 30.61 18.53 9.64
C ASN A 58 30.22 18.89 11.08
N GLN A 59 28.93 18.95 11.40
CA GLN A 59 28.46 19.15 12.78
C GLN A 59 28.89 17.97 13.67
N GLU A 60 28.66 16.74 13.23
CA GLU A 60 29.02 15.53 13.96
C GLU A 60 30.53 15.38 14.11
N ARG A 61 31.29 15.67 13.05
CA ARG A 61 32.76 15.75 13.10
C ARG A 61 33.23 16.69 14.20
N ASN A 62 32.64 17.89 14.32
CA ASN A 62 32.99 18.83 15.39
C ASN A 62 32.66 18.30 16.78
N ARG A 63 31.47 17.71 16.98
CA ARG A 63 31.08 17.09 18.26
C ARG A 63 32.03 15.96 18.67
N LEU A 64 32.46 15.14 17.71
CA LEU A 64 33.37 14.04 17.97
C LEU A 64 34.77 14.54 18.34
N ILE A 65 35.25 15.63 17.71
CA ILE A 65 36.50 16.29 18.11
C ILE A 65 36.43 16.81 19.54
N GLU A 66 35.33 17.48 19.92
CA GLU A 66 35.11 17.94 21.30
C GLU A 66 35.08 16.78 22.29
N ARG A 67 34.40 15.66 21.96
CA ARG A 67 34.37 14.46 22.80
C ARG A 67 35.76 13.84 22.97
N ILE A 68 36.60 13.87 21.93
CA ILE A 68 37.99 13.43 22.02
C ILE A 68 38.76 14.33 22.98
N ASP A 69 38.66 15.65 22.82
CA ASP A 69 39.34 16.63 23.70
C ASP A 69 38.92 16.46 25.17
N LEU A 70 37.64 16.27 25.44
CA LEU A 70 37.11 15.97 26.78
C LEU A 70 37.67 14.67 27.36
N SER A 71 37.79 13.62 26.53
CA SER A 71 38.34 12.33 26.97
C SER A 71 39.84 12.38 27.25
N LEU A 72 40.55 13.36 26.66
CA LEU A 72 41.98 13.57 26.83
C LEU A 72 42.33 14.59 27.91
N THR A 73 41.34 15.19 28.58
CA THR A 73 41.57 16.23 29.60
C THR A 73 42.43 15.71 30.75
N GLY A 74 42.33 14.42 31.09
CA GLY A 74 43.15 13.77 32.13
C GLY A 74 44.61 13.47 31.74
N LEU A 75 45.07 13.85 30.54
CA LEU A 75 46.49 13.71 30.15
C LEU A 75 47.39 14.83 30.66
N GLY A 76 46.82 16.01 30.94
CA GLY A 76 47.59 17.15 31.43
C GLY A 76 47.85 17.03 32.93
N HIS A 77 49.10 17.27 33.36
CA HIS A 77 49.34 17.76 34.72
C HIS A 77 48.77 19.18 34.85
N ASP A 78 48.59 19.69 36.08
CA ASP A 78 48.33 21.11 36.32
C ASP A 78 49.52 21.91 35.75
N ALA A 79 49.41 22.28 34.47
CA ALA A 79 50.43 23.03 33.77
C ALA A 79 50.57 24.37 34.47
N ALA A 80 51.80 24.80 34.73
CA ALA A 80 52.04 26.11 35.29
C ALA A 80 51.36 27.17 34.40
N ASN A 81 50.70 28.15 35.02
CA ASN A 81 49.88 29.14 34.31
C ASN A 81 50.66 29.92 33.22
N ASP A 82 52.00 29.89 33.28
CA ASP A 82 52.95 30.52 32.38
C ASP A 82 53.44 29.63 31.21
N ALA A 83 53.09 28.34 31.17
CA ALA A 83 53.49 27.46 30.08
C ALA A 83 52.97 27.97 28.71
N PRO A 84 53.74 27.86 27.61
CA PRO A 84 53.30 28.33 26.30
C PRO A 84 52.01 27.65 25.82
N LEU A 85 51.11 28.44 25.23
CA LEU A 85 49.85 27.94 24.64
C LEU A 85 50.09 27.41 23.21
N HIS A 86 49.55 26.24 22.90
CA HIS A 86 49.54 25.68 21.55
C HIS A 86 48.38 26.26 20.71
N THR A 87 48.48 26.19 19.39
CA THR A 87 47.49 26.79 18.46
C THR A 87 46.26 25.90 18.19
N GLU A 88 46.35 24.59 18.44
CA GLU A 88 45.27 23.62 18.23
C GLU A 88 45.15 22.62 19.38
N THR A 89 43.98 21.99 19.51
CA THR A 89 43.73 20.90 20.46
C THR A 89 44.23 19.54 19.94
N LEU A 90 44.35 18.56 20.84
CA LEU A 90 44.74 17.19 20.46
C LEU A 90 43.69 16.53 19.54
N GLY A 91 42.41 16.74 19.80
CA GLY A 91 41.32 16.27 18.96
C GLY A 91 41.35 16.87 17.56
N SER A 92 41.76 18.14 17.42
CA SER A 92 41.94 18.79 16.12
C SER A 92 43.12 18.19 15.32
N ALA A 93 44.23 17.90 16.00
CA ALA A 93 45.38 17.24 15.39
C ALA A 93 45.05 15.79 14.95
N LEU A 94 44.26 15.06 15.75
CA LEU A 94 43.77 13.71 15.43
C LEU A 94 42.77 13.70 14.26
N ASP A 95 41.92 14.72 14.15
CA ASP A 95 41.03 14.89 13.00
C ASP A 95 41.82 15.11 11.70
N ARG A 96 42.83 15.99 11.73
CA ARG A 96 43.76 16.15 10.61
C ARG A 96 44.48 14.86 10.25
N LEU A 97 44.89 14.07 11.25
CA LEU A 97 45.50 12.77 11.04
C LEU A 97 44.54 11.84 10.29
N SER A 98 43.28 11.75 10.73
CA SER A 98 42.23 10.99 10.06
C SER A 98 42.04 11.43 8.60
N VAL A 99 41.92 12.74 8.34
CA VAL A 99 41.74 13.27 6.99
C VAL A 99 42.95 12.98 6.09
N LEU A 100 44.17 13.11 6.60
CA LEU A 100 45.38 12.79 5.85
C LEU A 100 45.48 11.28 5.55
N THR A 101 45.09 10.42 6.49
CA THR A 101 45.02 8.97 6.27
C THR A 101 44.04 8.62 5.15
N LEU A 102 42.83 9.20 5.15
CA LEU A 102 41.85 9.00 4.09
C LEU A 102 42.34 9.53 2.75
N ARG A 103 42.94 10.74 2.74
CA ARG A 103 43.51 11.34 1.53
C ARG A 103 44.62 10.46 0.94
N LEU A 104 45.49 9.90 1.77
CA LEU A 104 46.52 8.96 1.33
C LEU A 104 45.89 7.69 0.75
N PHE A 105 44.87 7.12 1.41
CA PHE A 105 44.15 5.94 0.93
C PHE A 105 43.51 6.15 -0.45
N HIS A 106 42.71 7.21 -0.61
CA HIS A 106 42.03 7.50 -1.88
C HIS A 106 43.02 7.87 -2.99
N THR A 107 44.09 8.63 -2.67
CA THR A 107 45.15 8.94 -3.65
C THR A 107 45.90 7.68 -4.08
N ALA A 108 46.21 6.79 -3.15
CA ALA A 108 46.89 5.53 -3.44
C ALA A 108 46.03 4.59 -4.28
N ARG A 109 44.71 4.58 -4.06
CA ARG A 109 43.74 3.86 -4.88
C ARG A 109 43.69 4.44 -6.30
N ALA A 110 43.51 5.75 -6.44
CA ALA A 110 43.46 6.42 -7.74
C ALA A 110 44.76 6.25 -8.55
N ALA A 111 45.93 6.23 -7.88
CA ALA A 111 47.23 6.01 -8.51
C ALA A 111 47.44 4.58 -9.04
N ARG A 112 46.59 3.61 -8.66
CA ARG A 112 46.57 2.26 -9.27
C ARG A 112 45.86 2.26 -10.62
N ASP A 113 44.86 3.12 -10.77
CA ASP A 113 43.94 3.13 -11.92
C ASP A 113 44.35 4.18 -12.98
N SER A 114 45.18 5.18 -12.64
CA SER A 114 45.71 6.15 -13.61
C SER A 114 47.16 6.56 -13.31
N VAL A 115 47.96 6.69 -14.39
CA VAL A 115 49.38 7.09 -14.32
C VAL A 115 49.49 8.59 -14.53
N GLY A 116 49.41 9.37 -13.45
CA GLY A 116 49.45 10.83 -13.53
C GLY A 116 49.69 11.50 -12.17
N ILE A 117 49.07 12.68 -11.98
CA ILE A 117 49.24 13.59 -10.83
C ILE A 117 49.02 12.90 -9.47
N SER A 118 48.16 11.87 -9.41
CA SER A 118 47.91 11.11 -8.18
C SER A 118 49.15 10.36 -7.68
N ARG A 119 49.98 9.80 -8.57
CA ARG A 119 51.16 9.02 -8.19
C ARG A 119 52.30 9.91 -7.69
N SER A 120 52.47 11.11 -8.26
CA SER A 120 53.51 12.07 -7.84
C SER A 120 53.24 12.71 -6.48
N ARG A 121 51.98 12.72 -6.02
CA ARG A 121 51.59 13.27 -4.70
C ARG A 121 51.79 12.31 -3.52
N LEU A 122 51.95 11.01 -3.77
CA LEU A 122 52.06 10.00 -2.71
C LEU A 122 53.26 10.19 -1.78
N PRO A 123 54.49 10.50 -2.26
CA PRO A 123 55.62 10.76 -1.37
C PRO A 123 55.36 11.95 -0.44
N ALA A 124 54.82 13.06 -0.96
CA ALA A 124 54.49 14.24 -0.17
C ALA A 124 53.44 13.96 0.90
N LEU A 125 52.38 13.19 0.58
CA LEU A 125 51.36 12.80 1.56
C LEU A 125 51.90 11.89 2.67
N ARG A 126 52.82 10.98 2.34
CA ARG A 126 53.51 10.15 3.34
C ARG A 126 54.37 11.00 4.27
N THR A 127 55.16 11.92 3.72
CA THR A 127 55.96 12.87 4.51
C THR A 127 55.07 13.72 5.43
N GLN A 128 53.96 14.26 4.93
CA GLN A 128 53.00 15.02 5.76
C GLN A 128 52.42 14.17 6.89
N LEU A 129 52.09 12.90 6.62
CA LEU A 129 51.57 11.99 7.64
C LEU A 129 52.60 11.72 8.73
N ASP A 130 53.86 11.44 8.37
CA ASP A 130 54.94 11.17 9.33
C ASP A 130 55.32 12.41 10.15
N GLN A 131 55.34 13.60 9.51
CA GLN A 131 55.52 14.87 10.20
C GLN A 131 54.41 15.14 11.23
N LEU A 132 53.15 14.90 10.85
CA LEU A 132 52.02 15.08 11.76
C LEU A 132 52.07 14.10 12.94
N ARG A 133 52.41 12.83 12.69
CA ARG A 133 52.57 11.83 13.76
C ARG A 133 53.66 12.23 14.74
N THR A 134 54.82 12.64 14.23
CA THR A 134 55.97 13.08 15.04
C THR A 134 55.62 14.31 15.87
N GLY A 135 54.98 15.32 15.25
CA GLY A 135 54.54 16.52 15.94
C GLY A 135 53.48 16.24 17.01
N LEU A 136 52.54 15.34 16.74
CA LEU A 136 51.52 14.92 17.71
C LEU A 136 52.15 14.19 18.91
N ASP A 137 53.13 13.30 18.67
CA ASP A 137 53.83 12.61 19.76
C ASP A 137 54.63 13.59 20.64
N ALA A 138 55.29 14.59 20.04
CA ALA A 138 55.97 15.65 20.77
C ALA A 138 54.99 16.49 21.60
N LEU A 139 53.88 16.94 21.00
CA LEU A 139 52.85 17.72 21.69
C LEU A 139 52.25 16.97 22.87
N VAL A 140 51.96 15.68 22.71
CA VAL A 140 51.44 14.84 23.81
C VAL A 140 52.46 14.72 24.94
N ALA A 141 53.76 14.58 24.63
CA ALA A 141 54.81 14.53 25.64
C ALA A 141 54.91 15.85 26.42
N GLU A 142 54.89 16.99 25.72
CA GLU A 142 54.92 18.32 26.35
C GLU A 142 53.69 18.58 27.25
N VAL A 143 52.49 18.22 26.77
CA VAL A 143 51.25 18.36 27.55
C VAL A 143 51.26 17.45 28.78
N THR A 144 51.75 16.21 28.63
CA THR A 144 51.85 15.26 29.76
C THR A 144 52.88 15.71 30.79
N ALA A 145 53.95 16.39 30.35
CA ALA A 145 54.98 16.96 31.21
C ALA A 145 54.60 18.33 31.80
N GLY A 146 53.45 18.89 31.43
CA GLY A 146 53.01 20.22 31.89
C GLY A 146 53.79 21.39 31.29
N THR A 147 54.60 21.18 30.25
CA THR A 147 55.42 22.21 29.60
C THR A 147 54.71 22.92 28.44
N ARG A 148 53.50 22.48 28.08
CA ARG A 148 52.64 23.08 27.04
C ARG A 148 51.18 23.08 27.48
N ARG A 149 50.47 24.19 27.22
CA ARG A 149 49.01 24.31 27.38
C ARG A 149 48.29 24.13 26.05
N LEU A 150 47.07 23.60 26.10
CA LEU A 150 46.17 23.49 24.94
C LEU A 150 45.07 24.57 25.01
N PRO A 151 44.56 25.05 23.86
CA PRO A 151 43.42 25.96 23.83
C PRO A 151 42.12 25.26 24.23
N SER A 152 41.06 26.03 24.50
CA SER A 152 39.73 25.48 24.78
C SER A 152 39.23 24.62 23.61
N GLY A 153 38.68 23.44 23.93
CA GLY A 153 38.08 22.53 22.95
C GLY A 153 36.70 22.94 22.45
N GLN A 154 36.06 23.95 23.05
CA GLN A 154 34.70 24.38 22.68
C GLN A 154 34.67 24.96 21.26
N ARG A 155 33.74 24.48 20.42
CA ARG A 155 33.52 25.01 19.07
C ARG A 155 32.19 25.75 18.99
N PHE A 156 32.24 27.03 18.61
CA PHE A 156 31.06 27.93 18.60
C PHE A 156 30.35 28.00 17.23
N LYS A 157 30.55 27.01 16.35
CA LYS A 157 29.94 27.02 15.02
C LYS A 157 28.48 26.59 15.11
N LEU A 158 27.57 27.52 14.79
CA LEU A 158 26.13 27.30 14.79
C LEU A 158 25.71 26.51 13.52
N TYR A 159 25.18 25.31 13.70
CA TYR A 159 24.68 24.45 12.63
C TYR A 159 23.16 24.26 12.78
N GLY A 160 22.37 25.20 12.25
CA GLY A 160 20.90 25.09 12.23
C GLY A 160 20.23 24.98 13.61
N ARG A 161 18.90 25.06 13.66
CA ARG A 161 18.15 24.89 14.92
C ARG A 161 18.25 23.44 15.39
N GLU A 162 18.61 23.24 16.66
CA GLU A 162 18.33 21.98 17.36
C GLU A 162 16.84 21.68 17.23
N ALA A 163 16.50 20.44 16.84
CA ALA A 163 15.11 20.01 16.73
C ALA A 163 14.49 20.04 18.13
N THR A 164 13.81 21.14 18.43
CA THR A 164 13.03 21.31 19.65
C THR A 164 12.00 20.21 19.77
N VAL A 165 11.84 19.72 21.01
CA VAL A 165 10.81 18.76 21.45
C VAL A 165 9.48 19.11 20.79
N ARG A 166 9.03 18.24 19.87
CA ARG A 166 7.74 18.37 19.20
C ARG A 166 6.67 17.79 20.10
N GLU A 167 5.48 18.39 20.09
CA GLU A 167 4.29 17.79 20.66
C GLU A 167 4.11 16.36 20.12
N PRO A 168 3.60 15.42 20.93
CA PRO A 168 3.39 14.05 20.50
C PRO A 168 2.47 14.00 19.27
N VAL A 169 2.94 13.37 18.20
CA VAL A 169 2.22 13.28 16.93
C VAL A 169 0.95 12.43 17.13
N ARG A 170 -0.22 13.07 17.14
CA ARG A 170 -1.51 12.40 17.21
C ARG A 170 -1.87 11.80 15.86
N VAL A 171 -2.48 10.62 15.83
CA VAL A 171 -2.95 10.00 14.58
C VAL A 171 -4.14 10.78 14.04
N SER A 172 -4.10 11.15 12.76
CA SER A 172 -5.22 11.82 12.09
C SER A 172 -6.48 10.95 12.12
N PRO A 173 -7.67 11.55 12.35
CA PRO A 173 -8.94 10.82 12.25
C PRO A 173 -9.22 10.31 10.83
N ASN A 174 -8.58 10.89 9.81
CA ASN A 174 -8.74 10.49 8.42
C ASN A 174 -7.93 9.24 8.06
N ILE A 175 -7.06 8.74 8.94
CA ILE A 175 -6.35 7.48 8.72
C ILE A 175 -7.19 6.33 9.31
N ASP A 176 -7.90 5.60 8.47
CA ASP A 176 -8.65 4.40 8.88
C ASP A 176 -7.71 3.18 8.99
N GLN A 177 -6.80 3.03 8.03
CA GLN A 177 -5.93 1.86 7.93
C GLN A 177 -4.60 2.18 7.23
N VAL A 178 -3.52 1.56 7.71
CA VAL A 178 -2.21 1.51 7.06
C VAL A 178 -1.76 0.05 6.96
N ILE A 179 -1.39 -0.42 5.77
CA ILE A 179 -0.79 -1.75 5.56
C ILE A 179 0.68 -1.59 5.20
N ALA A 180 1.56 -2.12 6.04
CA ALA A 180 2.99 -2.01 5.87
C ALA A 180 3.59 -3.30 5.32
N PHE A 181 4.27 -3.21 4.18
CA PHE A 181 4.84 -4.38 3.51
C PHE A 181 6.33 -4.56 3.82
N GLY A 182 6.64 -5.64 4.53
CA GLY A 182 7.99 -6.14 4.84
C GLY A 182 8.41 -7.35 4.01
N GLY A 183 9.69 -7.71 4.10
CA GLY A 183 10.28 -8.86 3.41
C GLY A 183 11.59 -8.55 2.67
N LEU A 184 12.34 -9.59 2.31
CA LEU A 184 13.62 -9.49 1.59
C LEU A 184 13.45 -9.06 0.11
N SER A 185 14.55 -8.93 -0.63
CA SER A 185 14.50 -8.47 -2.03
C SER A 185 13.72 -9.42 -2.92
N GLU A 186 12.97 -8.90 -3.88
CA GLU A 186 12.26 -9.71 -4.88
C GLU A 186 11.16 -10.64 -4.29
N CYS A 187 10.66 -10.33 -3.09
CA CYS A 187 9.54 -11.06 -2.47
C CYS A 187 8.13 -10.53 -2.84
N GLY A 188 8.03 -9.46 -3.66
CA GLY A 188 6.75 -8.95 -4.17
C GLY A 188 6.08 -7.83 -3.35
N LYS A 189 6.80 -7.10 -2.49
CA LYS A 189 6.24 -5.97 -1.72
C LYS A 189 5.59 -4.90 -2.61
N SER A 190 6.35 -4.39 -3.58
CA SER A 190 5.88 -3.31 -4.47
C SER A 190 4.68 -3.74 -5.31
N SER A 191 4.66 -4.98 -5.82
CA SER A 191 3.53 -5.49 -6.60
C SER A 191 2.29 -5.76 -5.73
N SER A 192 2.48 -6.14 -4.47
CA SER A 192 1.39 -6.31 -3.50
C SER A 192 0.75 -4.98 -3.12
N ALA A 193 1.56 -3.95 -2.82
CA ALA A 193 1.06 -2.60 -2.58
C ALA A 193 0.37 -2.01 -3.82
N GLN A 194 0.94 -2.24 -5.02
CA GLN A 194 0.33 -1.82 -6.27
C GLN A 194 -1.03 -2.50 -6.52
N TYR A 195 -1.12 -3.80 -6.22
CA TYR A 195 -2.38 -4.53 -6.32
C TYR A 195 -3.44 -3.92 -5.39
N LEU A 196 -3.10 -3.69 -4.11
CA LEU A 196 -4.04 -3.09 -3.16
C LEU A 196 -4.52 -1.71 -3.58
N ARG A 197 -3.66 -0.88 -4.19
CA ARG A 197 -4.08 0.40 -4.78
C ARG A 197 -5.23 0.24 -5.77
N TYR A 198 -5.07 -0.64 -6.76
CA TYR A 198 -6.12 -0.88 -7.77
C TYR A 198 -7.33 -1.64 -7.25
N ALA A 199 -7.14 -2.39 -6.17
CA ALA A 199 -8.14 -3.27 -5.62
C ALA A 199 -9.06 -2.53 -4.65
N THR A 200 -8.48 -1.68 -3.80
CA THR A 200 -9.13 -1.13 -2.60
C THR A 200 -9.08 0.39 -2.52
N GLY A 201 -8.54 1.07 -3.55
CA GLY A 201 -8.36 2.52 -3.55
C GLY A 201 -7.26 3.02 -2.60
N THR A 202 -6.44 2.13 -2.02
CA THR A 202 -5.41 2.55 -1.05
C THR A 202 -4.34 3.42 -1.70
N TYR A 203 -3.94 4.49 -1.02
CA TYR A 203 -2.80 5.30 -1.43
C TYR A 203 -1.49 4.58 -1.10
N ARG A 204 -0.53 4.62 -2.02
CA ARG A 204 0.69 3.82 -1.94
C ARG A 204 1.91 4.71 -1.73
N PHE A 205 2.67 4.46 -0.67
CA PHE A 205 3.82 5.26 -0.30
C PHE A 205 5.10 4.46 -0.12
N LYS A 206 6.20 5.04 -0.59
CA LYS A 206 7.53 4.56 -0.22
C LYS A 206 7.94 5.16 1.13
N ILE A 207 8.25 4.34 2.13
CA ILE A 207 8.74 4.80 3.45
C ILE A 207 9.94 5.74 3.29
N GLY A 208 10.90 5.38 2.43
CA GLY A 208 12.06 6.23 2.16
C GLY A 208 11.68 7.60 1.58
N TYR A 209 10.64 7.67 0.74
CA TYR A 209 10.13 8.93 0.20
C TYR A 209 9.43 9.78 1.26
N LEU A 210 8.62 9.14 2.12
CA LEU A 210 7.96 9.83 3.24
C LEU A 210 8.99 10.39 4.21
N LEU A 211 9.99 9.59 4.58
CA LEU A 211 11.08 10.03 5.45
C LEU A 211 11.89 11.17 4.82
N ASP A 212 12.26 11.04 3.54
CA ASP A 212 12.97 12.10 2.80
C ASP A 212 12.14 13.41 2.76
N SER A 213 10.82 13.30 2.56
CA SER A 213 9.90 14.46 2.60
C SER A 213 9.80 15.06 4.01
N ALA A 214 9.69 14.22 5.03
CA ALA A 214 9.58 14.64 6.42
C ALA A 214 10.82 15.42 6.86
N VAL A 215 12.02 14.94 6.52
CA VAL A 215 13.26 15.62 6.88
C VAL A 215 13.44 16.94 6.15
N VAL A 216 13.06 17.02 4.87
CA VAL A 216 13.09 18.27 4.10
C VAL A 216 12.23 19.33 4.79
N ARG A 217 11.01 18.96 5.21
CA ARG A 217 10.10 19.87 5.90
C ARG A 217 10.54 20.21 7.33
N ALA A 218 11.17 19.25 8.00
CA ALA A 218 11.70 19.44 9.34
C ALA A 218 13.05 20.18 9.37
N GLY A 219 13.69 20.43 8.22
CA GLY A 219 15.03 21.00 8.16
C GLY A 219 16.13 20.03 8.63
N LEU A 220 15.87 18.72 8.59
CA LEU A 220 16.81 17.66 8.98
C LEU A 220 17.51 17.12 7.71
N ALA A 221 18.74 16.59 7.81
CA ALA A 221 19.48 16.18 6.61
C ALA A 221 19.50 14.67 6.29
N ASP A 222 19.38 13.79 7.29
CA ASP A 222 19.25 12.34 7.02
C ASP A 222 18.26 11.69 8.00
N PRO A 223 17.15 11.13 7.51
CA PRO A 223 16.20 10.42 8.37
C PRO A 223 16.80 9.17 9.01
N TYR A 224 17.74 8.50 8.33
CA TYR A 224 18.27 7.21 8.78
C TYR A 224 19.32 7.34 9.90
N LEU A 225 19.80 8.55 10.19
CA LEU A 225 20.64 8.83 11.37
C LEU A 225 19.81 9.06 12.64
N LEU A 226 18.51 9.29 12.51
CA LEU A 226 17.64 9.53 13.64
C LEU A 226 17.31 8.22 14.36
N PRO A 227 17.07 8.25 15.69
CA PRO A 227 16.51 7.10 16.40
C PRO A 227 15.22 6.62 15.73
N SER A 228 14.99 5.31 15.71
CA SER A 228 13.81 4.71 15.04
C SER A 228 12.47 5.27 15.55
N GLU A 229 12.40 5.74 16.80
CA GLU A 229 11.22 6.43 17.35
C GLU A 229 10.93 7.74 16.61
N GLN A 230 11.95 8.59 16.45
CA GLN A 230 11.81 9.87 15.73
C GLN A 230 11.50 9.65 14.25
N GLN A 231 12.08 8.60 13.64
CA GLN A 231 11.71 8.23 12.27
C GLN A 231 10.24 7.83 12.16
N ALA A 232 9.70 7.10 13.13
CA ALA A 232 8.29 6.74 13.17
C ALA A 232 7.37 7.96 13.34
N GLU A 233 7.74 8.90 14.21
CA GLU A 233 7.01 10.18 14.36
C GLU A 233 7.01 11.01 13.08
N LEU A 234 8.15 11.11 12.40
CA LEU A 234 8.27 11.79 11.11
C LEU A 234 7.41 11.13 10.04
N LEU A 235 7.41 9.81 9.98
CA LEU A 235 6.59 9.07 9.03
C LEU A 235 5.09 9.24 9.31
N LEU A 236 4.69 9.18 10.58
CA LEU A 236 3.31 9.44 10.99
C LEU A 236 2.89 10.87 10.65
N ALA A 237 3.75 11.86 10.89
CA ALA A 237 3.47 13.25 10.57
C ALA A 237 3.23 13.48 9.07
N GLU A 238 4.00 12.83 8.18
CA GLU A 238 3.75 12.91 6.74
C GLU A 238 2.50 12.15 6.29
N LEU A 239 2.20 11.00 6.92
CA LEU A 239 0.94 10.29 6.67
C LEU A 239 -0.27 11.13 7.08
N ASN A 240 -0.23 11.74 8.28
CA ASN A 240 -1.27 12.64 8.76
C ASN A 240 -1.45 13.83 7.81
N ARG A 241 -0.36 14.50 7.44
CA ARG A 241 -0.40 15.63 6.51
C ARG A 241 -1.07 15.26 5.19
N PHE A 242 -0.76 14.09 4.65
CA PHE A 242 -1.38 13.62 3.43
C PHE A 242 -2.87 13.35 3.63
N ALA A 243 -3.24 12.61 4.68
CA ALA A 243 -4.63 12.27 4.99
C ALA A 243 -5.50 13.49 5.33
N ASP A 244 -4.93 14.51 5.99
CA ASP A 244 -5.63 15.75 6.35
C ASP A 244 -5.85 16.66 5.13
N ALA A 245 -4.94 16.59 4.15
CA ALA A 245 -5.08 17.34 2.89
C ALA A 245 -5.98 16.66 1.84
N HIS A 246 -6.29 15.37 2.03
CA HIS A 246 -7.04 14.54 1.09
C HIS A 246 -8.07 13.72 1.86
N ALA A 247 -9.26 14.29 2.09
CA ALA A 247 -10.29 13.69 2.93
C ALA A 247 -10.76 12.31 2.42
N GLU A 248 -10.61 12.04 1.13
CA GLU A 248 -10.87 10.75 0.48
C GLU A 248 -9.77 9.70 0.75
N ALA A 249 -8.55 10.14 1.05
CA ALA A 249 -7.41 9.27 1.29
C ALA A 249 -7.43 8.71 2.71
N ARG A 250 -8.21 7.65 2.92
CA ARG A 250 -8.37 7.05 4.26
C ARG A 250 -7.57 5.79 4.52
N ARG A 251 -7.11 5.12 3.46
CA ARG A 251 -6.43 3.82 3.52
C ARG A 251 -5.10 3.89 2.80
N PHE A 252 -4.05 3.39 3.44
CA PHE A 252 -2.68 3.54 2.99
C PHE A 252 -1.93 2.23 2.92
N THR A 253 -0.98 2.14 1.99
CA THR A 253 0.07 1.13 1.99
C THR A 253 1.43 1.81 2.10
N ILE A 254 2.32 1.26 2.92
CA ILE A 254 3.70 1.75 3.07
C ILE A 254 4.70 0.63 2.76
N GLU A 255 5.73 0.93 1.96
CA GLU A 255 6.78 -0.03 1.67
C GLU A 255 8.14 0.63 1.33
N SER A 256 9.29 -0.02 1.34
CA SER A 256 9.55 -1.33 1.95
C SER A 256 9.89 -1.11 3.42
N VAL A 257 9.18 -1.80 4.30
CA VAL A 257 9.56 -1.90 5.70
C VAL A 257 10.84 -2.71 5.79
N HIS A 258 11.89 -2.10 6.33
CA HIS A 258 13.22 -2.71 6.40
C HIS A 258 13.95 -2.49 7.73
N ASP A 259 13.30 -1.82 8.69
CA ASP A 259 13.76 -1.63 10.07
C ASP A 259 12.62 -2.07 11.00
N ASP A 260 12.90 -3.08 11.82
CA ASP A 260 11.98 -3.68 12.78
C ASP A 260 11.66 -2.75 13.95
N ARG A 261 12.62 -1.94 14.40
CA ARG A 261 12.43 -0.99 15.51
C ARG A 261 11.56 0.17 15.07
N LEU A 262 11.77 0.68 13.86
CA LEU A 262 10.97 1.76 13.28
C LEU A 262 9.50 1.37 13.13
N ILE A 263 9.24 0.18 12.57
CA ILE A 263 7.85 -0.22 12.35
C ILE A 263 7.16 -0.62 13.66
N ALA A 264 7.89 -1.16 14.63
CA ALA A 264 7.36 -1.39 15.98
C ALA A 264 7.01 -0.06 16.69
N ALA A 265 7.83 0.98 16.54
CA ALA A 265 7.50 2.33 17.03
C ALA A 265 6.24 2.89 16.36
N LEU A 266 6.16 2.80 15.03
CA LEU A 266 4.97 3.23 14.30
C LEU A 266 3.70 2.47 14.73
N LYS A 267 3.82 1.17 15.02
CA LYS A 267 2.72 0.33 15.55
C LYS A 267 2.23 0.82 16.91
N ARG A 268 3.10 1.31 17.80
CA ARG A 268 2.67 1.90 19.08
C ARG A 268 1.80 3.14 18.89
N HIS A 269 2.07 3.96 17.87
CA HIS A 269 1.24 5.13 17.57
C HIS A 269 -0.07 4.78 16.86
N LEU A 270 -0.02 3.95 15.79
CA LEU A 270 -1.19 3.63 14.96
C LEU A 270 -2.08 2.53 15.56
N GLY A 271 -1.59 1.75 16.51
CA GLY A 271 -2.31 0.65 17.14
C GLY A 271 -2.90 -0.33 16.12
N GLY A 272 -4.20 -0.62 16.24
CA GLY A 272 -4.92 -1.52 15.34
C GLY A 272 -5.11 -1.00 13.91
N ARG A 273 -4.84 0.29 13.65
CA ARG A 273 -4.92 0.88 12.30
C ARG A 273 -3.75 0.45 11.42
N LEU A 274 -2.60 0.11 12.00
CA LEU A 274 -1.45 -0.43 11.26
C LEU A 274 -1.50 -1.96 11.22
N ARG A 275 -1.41 -2.55 10.03
CA ARG A 275 -1.22 -3.99 9.81
C ARG A 275 0.11 -4.24 9.11
N ILE A 276 0.97 -5.05 9.73
CA ILE A 276 2.30 -5.38 9.22
C ILE A 276 2.21 -6.73 8.48
N VAL A 277 2.47 -6.69 7.18
CA VAL A 277 2.46 -7.87 6.31
C VAL A 277 3.89 -8.18 5.89
N TYR A 278 4.40 -9.33 6.32
CA TYR A 278 5.69 -9.84 5.88
C TYR A 278 5.50 -10.85 4.76
N LEU A 279 6.03 -10.55 3.58
CA LEU A 279 5.99 -11.47 2.43
C LEU A 279 7.20 -12.39 2.50
N ASP A 280 6.95 -13.64 2.89
CA ASP A 280 7.97 -14.68 2.96
C ASP A 280 8.06 -15.44 1.64
N VAL A 281 9.26 -15.51 1.08
CA VAL A 281 9.54 -16.19 -0.18
C VAL A 281 10.93 -16.81 -0.10
N PRO A 282 11.06 -18.14 -0.30
CA PRO A 282 12.34 -18.81 -0.33
C PRO A 282 13.30 -18.19 -1.35
N PHE A 283 14.59 -18.09 -1.00
CA PHE A 283 15.62 -17.47 -1.85
C PHE A 283 15.65 -18.01 -3.30
N PRO A 284 15.58 -19.34 -3.55
CA PRO A 284 15.57 -19.86 -4.92
C PRO A 284 14.38 -19.35 -5.76
N VAL A 285 13.21 -19.19 -5.13
CA VAL A 285 12.02 -18.66 -5.79
C VAL A 285 12.19 -17.17 -6.11
N ARG A 286 12.83 -16.41 -5.22
CA ARG A 286 13.11 -14.98 -5.43
C ARG A 286 14.09 -14.76 -6.59
N VAL A 287 15.17 -15.54 -6.66
CA VAL A 287 16.15 -15.48 -7.76
C VAL A 287 15.47 -15.79 -9.10
N ARG A 288 14.69 -16.87 -9.17
CA ARG A 288 13.92 -17.24 -10.38
C ARG A 288 13.00 -16.12 -10.86
N ARG A 289 12.33 -15.41 -9.94
CA ARG A 289 11.40 -14.31 -10.26
C ARG A 289 12.11 -13.02 -10.66
N ALA A 290 13.27 -12.75 -10.08
CA ALA A 290 13.96 -11.48 -10.22
C ALA A 290 14.54 -11.25 -11.62
N ARG A 291 14.76 -12.32 -12.40
CA ARG A 291 15.39 -12.26 -13.74
C ARG A 291 16.73 -11.50 -13.74
N VAL A 292 17.45 -11.53 -12.61
CA VAL A 292 18.79 -10.95 -12.42
C VAL A 292 19.71 -12.01 -11.83
N PRO A 293 21.05 -11.85 -11.94
CA PRO A 293 21.99 -12.79 -11.35
C PRO A 293 21.78 -12.97 -9.85
N GLU A 294 21.97 -14.20 -9.37
CA GLU A 294 21.81 -14.56 -7.95
C GLU A 294 22.60 -13.63 -7.01
N ALA A 295 23.85 -13.30 -7.38
CA ALA A 295 24.72 -12.42 -6.62
C ALA A 295 24.11 -11.02 -6.39
N ALA A 296 23.36 -10.48 -7.37
CA ALA A 296 22.68 -9.20 -7.23
C ALA A 296 21.55 -9.26 -6.20
N VAL A 297 20.82 -10.39 -6.12
CA VAL A 297 19.79 -10.61 -5.10
C VAL A 297 20.42 -10.70 -3.71
N ARG A 298 21.54 -11.44 -3.57
CA ARG A 298 22.28 -11.55 -2.30
C ARG A 298 22.79 -10.20 -1.81
N ALA A 299 23.39 -9.39 -2.69
CA ALA A 299 23.89 -8.06 -2.34
C ALA A 299 22.76 -7.15 -1.81
N LYS A 300 21.60 -7.13 -2.48
CA LYS A 300 20.43 -6.38 -2.01
C LYS A 300 19.88 -6.90 -0.69
N ASP A 301 19.91 -8.21 -0.47
CA ASP A 301 19.47 -8.85 0.77
C ASP A 301 20.40 -8.51 1.94
N GLN A 302 21.71 -8.46 1.73
CA GLN A 302 22.67 -8.07 2.76
C GLN A 302 22.33 -6.68 3.31
N VAL A 303 22.19 -5.69 2.43
CA VAL A 303 21.82 -4.31 2.81
C VAL A 303 20.51 -4.26 3.60
N LYS A 304 19.52 -5.08 3.24
CA LYS A 304 18.23 -5.12 3.94
C LYS A 304 18.30 -5.85 5.28
N THR A 305 19.08 -6.92 5.34
CA THR A 305 19.32 -7.70 6.56
C THR A 305 20.03 -6.86 7.60
N ASP A 306 21.05 -6.11 7.20
CA ASP A 306 21.80 -5.19 8.08
C ASP A 306 20.88 -4.15 8.73
N ARG A 307 19.87 -3.68 8.00
CA ARG A 307 18.86 -2.74 8.51
C ARG A 307 17.76 -3.38 9.35
N GLY A 308 17.66 -4.72 9.38
CA GLY A 308 16.67 -5.45 10.18
C GLY A 308 15.47 -5.99 9.43
N ALA A 309 15.47 -5.96 8.09
CA ALA A 309 14.31 -6.36 7.30
C ALA A 309 13.82 -7.79 7.62
N HIS A 310 14.71 -8.73 7.89
CA HIS A 310 14.36 -10.11 8.25
C HIS A 310 13.67 -10.22 9.62
N ARG A 311 14.00 -9.33 10.58
CA ARG A 311 13.41 -9.32 11.92
C ARG A 311 11.98 -8.77 11.93
N VAL A 312 11.56 -8.07 10.89
CA VAL A 312 10.17 -7.61 10.71
C VAL A 312 9.19 -8.80 10.74
N ALA A 313 9.63 -9.99 10.33
CA ALA A 313 8.82 -11.20 10.41
C ALA A 313 8.37 -11.52 11.85
N ASN A 314 9.19 -11.20 12.87
CA ASN A 314 8.91 -11.49 14.28
C ASN A 314 7.79 -10.61 14.86
N ILE A 315 7.51 -9.47 14.23
CA ILE A 315 6.51 -8.49 14.67
C ILE A 315 5.38 -8.31 13.66
N ALA A 316 5.33 -9.14 12.62
CA ALA A 316 4.31 -9.05 11.59
C ALA A 316 2.96 -9.55 12.10
N ASP A 317 1.89 -8.80 11.82
CA ASP A 317 0.52 -9.25 12.06
C ASP A 317 0.16 -10.41 11.11
N HIS A 318 0.76 -10.42 9.91
CA HIS A 318 0.55 -11.44 8.90
C HIS A 318 1.87 -11.89 8.25
N LEU A 319 2.24 -13.15 8.47
CA LEU A 319 3.27 -13.84 7.70
C LEU A 319 2.61 -14.50 6.48
N VAL A 320 2.91 -14.01 5.28
CA VAL A 320 2.29 -14.49 4.03
C VAL A 320 3.34 -15.20 3.19
N ASN A 321 3.16 -16.51 3.03
CA ASN A 321 3.93 -17.29 2.07
C ASN A 321 3.54 -16.88 0.64
N ASN A 322 4.48 -16.26 -0.07
CA ASN A 322 4.31 -15.84 -1.45
C ASN A 322 5.14 -16.72 -2.42
N SER A 323 5.37 -17.99 -2.10
CA SER A 323 6.00 -18.94 -3.03
C SER A 323 5.03 -19.46 -4.11
N GLY A 324 3.72 -19.43 -3.83
CA GLY A 324 2.65 -19.94 -4.70
C GLY A 324 2.22 -18.98 -5.83
N THR A 325 0.95 -19.08 -6.20
CA THR A 325 0.36 -18.30 -7.32
C THR A 325 0.04 -16.87 -6.92
N VAL A 326 0.07 -15.95 -7.90
CA VAL A 326 -0.35 -14.57 -7.69
C VAL A 326 -1.82 -14.46 -7.29
N HIS A 327 -2.66 -15.39 -7.73
CA HIS A 327 -4.08 -15.45 -7.37
C HIS A 327 -4.25 -15.67 -5.86
N SER A 328 -3.57 -16.67 -5.30
CA SER A 328 -3.59 -16.95 -3.85
C SER A 328 -3.08 -15.77 -3.03
N LEU A 329 -1.97 -15.14 -3.45
CA LEU A 329 -1.45 -13.95 -2.79
C LEU A 329 -2.49 -12.82 -2.79
N ARG A 330 -3.07 -12.49 -3.95
CA ARG A 330 -4.04 -11.40 -4.10
C ARG A 330 -5.30 -11.65 -3.27
N ALA A 331 -5.82 -12.88 -3.26
CA ALA A 331 -6.94 -13.27 -2.41
C ALA A 331 -6.60 -13.05 -0.92
N ARG A 332 -5.41 -13.48 -0.46
CA ARG A 332 -4.98 -13.27 0.93
C ARG A 332 -4.83 -11.80 1.28
N LEU A 333 -4.27 -10.98 0.38
CA LEU A 333 -4.13 -9.54 0.57
C LEU A 333 -5.49 -8.84 0.65
N ARG A 334 -6.49 -9.28 -0.12
CA ARG A 334 -7.87 -8.78 -0.02
C ARG A 334 -8.46 -9.02 1.36
N VAL A 335 -8.32 -10.24 1.88
CA VAL A 335 -8.78 -10.58 3.23
C VAL A 335 -8.04 -9.77 4.30
N ILE A 336 -6.73 -9.55 4.13
CA ILE A 336 -5.95 -8.71 5.06
C ILE A 336 -6.39 -7.25 4.99
N ALA A 337 -6.72 -6.71 3.82
CA ALA A 337 -7.15 -5.32 3.69
C ALA A 337 -8.55 -5.11 4.27
N ALA A 338 -9.50 -5.98 3.92
CA ALA A 338 -10.88 -5.90 4.33
C ALA A 338 -11.35 -7.25 4.92
N PRO A 339 -11.01 -7.53 6.19
CA PRO A 339 -11.33 -8.79 6.86
C PRO A 339 -12.84 -8.97 7.01
N ALA A 340 -13.27 -10.22 7.03
CA ALA A 340 -14.67 -10.57 7.22
C ALA A 340 -15.16 -10.14 8.61
N GLN A 341 -16.34 -9.54 8.67
CA GLN A 341 -16.97 -9.06 9.89
C GLN A 341 -18.37 -9.67 10.01
N PRO A 342 -18.95 -9.74 11.22
CA PRO A 342 -20.37 -10.03 11.36
C PRO A 342 -21.17 -8.99 10.57
N ILE A 343 -22.14 -9.43 9.77
CA ILE A 343 -23.00 -8.52 9.02
C ILE A 343 -24.35 -8.43 9.74
N PRO A 344 -24.88 -7.22 9.97
CA PRO A 344 -26.25 -7.06 10.44
C PRO A 344 -27.21 -7.41 9.29
N VAL A 345 -27.46 -8.71 9.08
CA VAL A 345 -28.38 -9.20 8.06
C VAL A 345 -29.77 -9.33 8.68
N ARG A 346 -30.76 -8.72 8.05
CA ARG A 346 -32.17 -8.94 8.38
C ARG A 346 -32.73 -10.05 7.51
N THR A 347 -33.12 -11.16 8.13
CA THR A 347 -33.87 -12.20 7.41
C THR A 347 -35.29 -11.72 7.13
N SER A 348 -35.81 -12.05 5.96
CA SER A 348 -37.17 -11.74 5.53
C SER A 348 -37.87 -13.03 5.13
N PRO A 349 -39.11 -13.26 5.59
CA PRO A 349 -39.87 -14.42 5.16
C PRO A 349 -40.21 -14.27 3.66
N VAL A 350 -40.23 -15.37 2.92
CA VAL A 350 -40.48 -15.35 1.47
C VAL A 350 -41.80 -14.65 1.09
N PRO A 351 -42.92 -14.80 1.83
CA PRO A 351 -44.17 -14.09 1.52
C PRO A 351 -44.04 -12.56 1.53
N ALA A 352 -43.07 -11.99 2.26
CA ALA A 352 -42.84 -10.54 2.27
C ALA A 352 -42.28 -10.01 0.94
N LEU A 353 -41.86 -10.89 0.03
CA LEU A 353 -41.35 -10.52 -1.30
C LEU A 353 -42.45 -10.28 -2.34
N GLY A 354 -43.71 -10.57 -2.02
CA GLY A 354 -44.83 -10.36 -2.94
C GLY A 354 -44.81 -11.27 -4.17
N LEU A 355 -44.15 -12.43 -4.09
CA LEU A 355 -44.16 -13.44 -5.15
C LEU A 355 -45.50 -14.20 -5.17
N PRO A 356 -45.92 -14.78 -6.30
CA PRO A 356 -47.10 -15.65 -6.35
C PRO A 356 -47.02 -16.79 -5.33
N ALA A 357 -48.18 -17.27 -4.87
CA ALA A 357 -48.26 -18.25 -3.78
C ALA A 357 -47.51 -19.56 -4.10
N ASP A 358 -47.62 -20.05 -5.33
CA ASP A 358 -46.94 -21.27 -5.77
C ASP A 358 -45.41 -21.11 -5.83
N VAL A 359 -44.93 -19.93 -6.28
CA VAL A 359 -43.50 -19.58 -6.27
C VAL A 359 -42.99 -19.43 -4.84
N THR A 360 -43.77 -18.77 -3.99
CA THR A 360 -43.44 -18.56 -2.57
C THR A 360 -43.26 -19.90 -1.87
N GLU A 361 -44.24 -20.82 -2.00
CA GLU A 361 -44.18 -22.14 -1.37
C GLU A 361 -42.99 -22.96 -1.89
N ALA A 362 -42.74 -22.93 -3.20
CA ALA A 362 -41.63 -23.65 -3.80
C ALA A 362 -40.28 -23.14 -3.29
N VAL A 363 -40.11 -21.81 -3.17
CA VAL A 363 -38.91 -21.18 -2.64
C VAL A 363 -38.74 -21.52 -1.16
N GLU A 364 -39.77 -21.41 -0.33
CA GLU A 364 -39.70 -21.76 1.10
C GLU A 364 -39.26 -23.21 1.30
N ARG A 365 -39.85 -24.14 0.54
CA ARG A 365 -39.47 -25.56 0.56
C ARG A 365 -38.02 -25.78 0.16
N SER A 366 -37.55 -25.07 -0.87
CA SER A 366 -36.16 -25.16 -1.33
C SER A 366 -35.18 -24.55 -0.31
N VAL A 367 -35.53 -23.45 0.35
CA VAL A 367 -34.70 -22.82 1.39
C VAL A 367 -34.65 -23.71 2.63
N ALA A 368 -35.76 -24.32 3.03
CA ALA A 368 -35.80 -25.28 4.14
C ALA A 368 -34.90 -26.49 3.88
N ALA A 369 -34.86 -27.00 2.64
CA ALA A 369 -33.96 -28.08 2.24
C ALA A 369 -32.47 -27.69 2.30
N LEU A 370 -32.15 -26.39 2.27
CA LEU A 370 -30.80 -25.84 2.42
C LEU A 370 -30.42 -25.52 3.87
N GLY A 371 -31.33 -25.62 4.85
CA GLY A 371 -31.20 -25.04 6.20
C GLY A 371 -30.16 -25.66 7.16
N GLY A 372 -29.06 -26.23 6.68
CA GLY A 372 -28.00 -26.82 7.50
C GLY A 372 -26.86 -25.86 7.89
N ASP A 373 -26.02 -26.29 8.84
CA ASP A 373 -24.88 -25.51 9.38
C ASP A 373 -23.82 -25.11 8.34
N ASP A 374 -23.80 -25.76 7.18
CA ASP A 374 -22.82 -25.46 6.12
C ASP A 374 -23.31 -24.45 5.07
N ILE A 375 -24.59 -24.08 5.09
CA ILE A 375 -25.13 -23.02 4.21
C ILE A 375 -25.05 -21.68 4.94
N GLY A 376 -24.16 -20.82 4.45
CA GLY A 376 -23.88 -19.52 5.03
C GLY A 376 -25.00 -18.52 4.78
N LEU A 377 -25.42 -18.35 3.52
CA LEU A 377 -26.44 -17.36 3.14
C LEU A 377 -27.26 -17.86 1.95
N VAL A 378 -28.56 -17.61 1.97
CA VAL A 378 -29.46 -17.78 0.83
C VAL A 378 -30.26 -16.50 0.64
N ALA A 379 -30.24 -15.95 -0.58
CA ALA A 379 -31.03 -14.78 -0.95
C ALA A 379 -31.59 -14.95 -2.36
N LEU A 380 -32.75 -14.37 -2.61
CA LEU A 380 -33.16 -14.05 -3.97
C LEU A 380 -32.54 -12.72 -4.36
N THR A 381 -32.19 -12.56 -5.62
CA THR A 381 -31.58 -11.34 -6.17
C THR A 381 -32.36 -10.85 -7.40
N GLY A 382 -32.01 -9.65 -7.89
CA GLY A 382 -32.71 -9.03 -9.02
C GLY A 382 -34.18 -8.74 -8.72
N SER A 383 -35.03 -8.85 -9.75
CA SER A 383 -36.44 -8.43 -9.68
C SER A 383 -37.26 -9.12 -8.58
N ALA A 384 -36.91 -10.35 -8.19
CA ALA A 384 -37.58 -11.10 -7.11
C ALA A 384 -37.34 -10.50 -5.72
N ALA A 385 -36.22 -9.81 -5.53
CA ALA A 385 -35.91 -9.11 -4.28
C ALA A 385 -36.20 -7.60 -4.33
N GLU A 386 -36.44 -7.05 -5.53
CA GLU A 386 -36.72 -5.63 -5.77
C GLU A 386 -38.23 -5.34 -5.83
N GLY A 387 -39.09 -6.36 -5.86
CA GLY A 387 -40.55 -6.20 -5.89
C GLY A 387 -41.16 -6.07 -7.30
N GLY A 388 -40.37 -6.29 -8.35
CA GLY A 388 -40.79 -6.18 -9.76
C GLY A 388 -40.80 -7.50 -10.53
N TRP A 389 -40.87 -8.64 -9.83
CA TRP A 389 -40.84 -9.95 -10.48
C TRP A 389 -42.13 -10.26 -11.20
N SER A 390 -42.03 -10.75 -12.44
CA SER A 390 -43.17 -11.21 -13.23
C SER A 390 -42.88 -12.56 -13.88
N ARG A 391 -43.87 -13.46 -13.84
CA ARG A 391 -43.81 -14.72 -14.57
C ARG A 391 -43.69 -14.47 -16.09
N GLY A 392 -43.03 -15.37 -16.81
CA GLY A 392 -42.70 -15.24 -18.24
C GLY A 392 -41.58 -14.24 -18.56
N TRP A 393 -41.32 -13.25 -17.69
CA TRP A 393 -40.32 -12.20 -17.95
C TRP A 393 -39.12 -12.25 -17.01
N SER A 394 -39.33 -12.48 -15.72
CA SER A 394 -38.29 -12.47 -14.71
C SER A 394 -37.73 -13.88 -14.47
N ASP A 395 -36.41 -13.95 -14.36
CA ASP A 395 -35.77 -15.15 -13.82
C ASP A 395 -35.87 -15.09 -12.28
N LEU A 396 -35.89 -16.26 -11.64
CA LEU A 396 -35.74 -16.39 -10.20
C LEU A 396 -34.24 -16.60 -9.89
N ASP A 397 -33.54 -15.51 -9.58
CA ASP A 397 -32.09 -15.50 -9.34
C ASP A 397 -31.76 -15.83 -7.88
N LEU A 398 -31.35 -17.07 -7.60
CA LEU A 398 -30.95 -17.53 -6.27
C LEU A 398 -29.45 -17.35 -6.05
N LEU A 399 -29.07 -16.57 -5.03
CA LEU A 399 -27.71 -16.46 -4.52
C LEU A 399 -27.53 -17.36 -3.30
N VAL A 400 -26.56 -18.26 -3.35
CA VAL A 400 -26.18 -19.15 -2.25
C VAL A 400 -24.70 -18.96 -1.92
N VAL A 401 -24.41 -18.61 -0.67
CA VAL A 401 -23.05 -18.63 -0.12
C VAL A 401 -22.88 -19.87 0.73
N ALA A 402 -22.09 -20.83 0.24
CA ALA A 402 -21.88 -22.11 0.92
C ALA A 402 -20.51 -22.70 0.63
N GLU A 403 -20.01 -23.55 1.53
CA GLU A 403 -18.77 -24.28 1.29
C GLU A 403 -18.88 -25.19 0.06
N GLN A 404 -17.77 -25.38 -0.67
CA GLN A 404 -17.78 -26.16 -1.93
C GLN A 404 -18.31 -27.58 -1.76
N ARG A 405 -18.09 -28.20 -0.58
CA ARG A 405 -18.62 -29.53 -0.24
C ARG A 405 -20.16 -29.61 -0.28
N CYS A 406 -20.86 -28.48 -0.17
CA CYS A 406 -22.32 -28.41 -0.19
C CYS A 406 -22.91 -28.30 -1.59
N ALA A 407 -22.09 -28.11 -2.63
CA ALA A 407 -22.56 -27.93 -3.99
C ALA A 407 -23.59 -29.01 -4.42
N PRO A 408 -23.40 -30.32 -4.15
CA PRO A 408 -24.38 -31.34 -4.52
C PRO A 408 -25.75 -31.15 -3.83
N ALA A 409 -25.76 -30.76 -2.55
CA ALA A 409 -27.00 -30.50 -1.80
C ALA A 409 -27.71 -29.25 -2.34
N VAL A 410 -26.93 -28.19 -2.65
CA VAL A 410 -27.46 -26.97 -3.26
C VAL A 410 -28.08 -27.26 -4.63
N GLU A 411 -27.38 -28.04 -5.46
CA GLU A 411 -27.88 -28.44 -6.77
C GLU A 411 -29.15 -29.28 -6.69
N GLU A 412 -29.26 -30.20 -5.73
CA GLU A 412 -30.48 -30.99 -5.55
C GLU A 412 -31.66 -30.13 -5.10
N ALA A 413 -31.45 -29.21 -4.15
CA ALA A 413 -32.49 -28.26 -3.73
C ALA A 413 -32.97 -27.40 -4.92
N VAL A 414 -32.06 -26.85 -5.71
CA VAL A 414 -32.40 -26.05 -6.90
C VAL A 414 -33.06 -26.90 -8.00
N ARG A 415 -32.68 -28.18 -8.15
CA ARG A 415 -33.36 -29.12 -9.05
C ARG A 415 -34.78 -29.41 -8.59
N GLY A 416 -35.01 -29.52 -7.28
CA GLY A 416 -36.34 -29.61 -6.68
C GLY A 416 -37.19 -28.37 -6.92
N LEU A 417 -36.60 -27.17 -6.76
CA LEU A 417 -37.24 -25.89 -7.05
C LEU A 417 -37.64 -25.78 -8.52
N ARG A 418 -36.73 -26.10 -9.45
CA ARG A 418 -37.01 -26.13 -10.90
C ARG A 418 -38.15 -27.08 -11.25
N ARG A 419 -38.17 -28.29 -10.68
CA ARG A 419 -39.26 -29.27 -10.90
C ARG A 419 -40.60 -28.74 -10.40
N SER A 420 -40.61 -28.08 -9.24
CA SER A 420 -41.84 -27.52 -8.65
C SER A 420 -42.41 -26.35 -9.46
N LEU A 421 -41.60 -25.73 -10.31
CA LEU A 421 -41.95 -24.57 -11.12
C LEU A 421 -41.91 -24.84 -12.64
N ALA A 422 -41.98 -26.11 -13.05
CA ALA A 422 -41.80 -26.51 -14.45
C ALA A 422 -43.09 -26.40 -15.29
N GLU A 423 -44.27 -26.52 -14.70
CA GLU A 423 -45.55 -26.55 -15.42
C GLU A 423 -46.67 -25.88 -14.63
N PRO A 424 -47.72 -25.37 -15.31
CA PRO A 424 -47.89 -25.28 -16.77
C PRO A 424 -47.15 -24.08 -17.41
N ASP A 425 -46.74 -23.09 -16.61
CA ASP A 425 -46.00 -21.90 -17.07
C ASP A 425 -44.62 -21.84 -16.37
N PRO A 426 -43.55 -22.31 -17.03
CA PRO A 426 -42.27 -22.57 -16.41
C PRO A 426 -41.57 -21.29 -15.90
N VAL A 427 -41.13 -21.31 -14.65
CA VAL A 427 -40.26 -20.26 -14.09
C VAL A 427 -38.80 -20.64 -14.28
N LYS A 428 -38.05 -19.78 -14.96
CA LYS A 428 -36.59 -19.96 -15.09
C LYS A 428 -35.89 -19.65 -13.77
N VAL A 429 -35.19 -20.64 -13.21
CA VAL A 429 -34.42 -20.50 -11.97
C VAL A 429 -32.92 -20.48 -12.26
N ALA A 430 -32.27 -19.36 -11.95
CA ALA A 430 -30.84 -19.19 -12.05
C ALA A 430 -30.18 -19.36 -10.68
N LEU A 431 -29.04 -20.06 -10.63
CA LEU A 431 -28.26 -20.26 -9.41
C LEU A 431 -26.93 -19.53 -9.54
N THR A 432 -26.62 -18.71 -8.54
CA THR A 432 -25.28 -18.22 -8.25
C THR A 432 -24.80 -18.86 -6.95
N LEU A 433 -23.96 -19.89 -7.07
CA LEU A 433 -23.30 -20.54 -5.94
C LEU A 433 -21.89 -20.00 -5.81
N VAL A 434 -21.55 -19.43 -4.65
CA VAL A 434 -20.20 -18.94 -4.32
C VAL A 434 -19.79 -19.40 -2.93
N THR A 435 -18.48 -19.53 -2.72
CA THR A 435 -17.91 -19.91 -1.43
C THR A 435 -17.65 -18.69 -0.54
N PRO A 436 -17.63 -18.86 0.80
CA PRO A 436 -17.18 -17.81 1.71
C PRO A 436 -15.79 -17.27 1.36
N ALA A 437 -14.90 -18.13 0.85
CA ALA A 437 -13.55 -17.75 0.43
C ALA A 437 -13.56 -16.84 -0.81
N GLU A 438 -14.37 -17.13 -1.81
CA GLU A 438 -14.53 -16.29 -3.00
C GLU A 438 -15.12 -14.92 -2.63
N VAL A 439 -16.13 -14.90 -1.76
CA VAL A 439 -16.72 -13.66 -1.24
C VAL A 439 -15.67 -12.85 -0.45
N ALA A 440 -14.93 -13.50 0.46
CA ALA A 440 -13.87 -12.87 1.23
C ALA A 440 -12.78 -12.23 0.34
N ALA A 441 -12.44 -12.90 -0.76
CA ALA A 441 -11.44 -12.46 -1.72
C ALA A 441 -11.95 -11.45 -2.76
N ARG A 442 -13.27 -11.15 -2.81
CA ARG A 442 -13.93 -10.38 -3.89
C ARG A 442 -13.71 -11.02 -5.27
N ALA A 443 -13.62 -12.35 -5.29
CA ALA A 443 -13.48 -13.14 -6.51
C ALA A 443 -14.88 -13.54 -7.02
N VAL A 444 -15.77 -12.57 -7.17
CA VAL A 444 -17.17 -12.78 -7.59
C VAL A 444 -17.55 -11.78 -8.68
N GLN A 445 -18.64 -12.07 -9.39
CA GLN A 445 -19.15 -11.18 -10.44
C GLN A 445 -19.64 -9.84 -9.86
N PRO A 446 -19.60 -8.74 -10.62
CA PRO A 446 -20.06 -7.42 -10.16
C PRO A 446 -21.50 -7.41 -9.61
N ARG A 447 -22.43 -8.12 -10.26
CA ARG A 447 -23.80 -8.30 -9.75
C ARG A 447 -23.87 -8.93 -8.34
N VAL A 448 -22.93 -9.82 -8.02
CA VAL A 448 -22.83 -10.44 -6.69
C VAL A 448 -22.26 -9.45 -5.69
N LEU A 449 -21.24 -8.66 -6.08
CA LEU A 449 -20.72 -7.56 -5.25
C LEU A 449 -21.83 -6.55 -4.91
N TYR A 450 -22.63 -6.15 -5.90
CA TYR A 450 -23.76 -5.25 -5.70
C TYR A 450 -24.80 -5.84 -4.73
N SER A 451 -25.14 -7.12 -4.90
CA SER A 451 -26.07 -7.81 -4.00
C SER A 451 -25.52 -7.88 -2.57
N LEU A 452 -24.24 -8.20 -2.40
CA LEU A 452 -23.56 -8.23 -1.10
C LEU A 452 -23.50 -6.86 -0.43
N TRP A 453 -23.28 -5.79 -1.20
CA TRP A 453 -23.35 -4.42 -0.70
C TRP A 453 -24.74 -4.08 -0.16
N ARG A 454 -25.80 -4.39 -0.91
CA ARG A 454 -27.18 -4.15 -0.46
C ARG A 454 -27.59 -5.00 0.73
N ILE A 455 -27.14 -6.26 0.79
CA ILE A 455 -27.32 -7.12 1.96
C ILE A 455 -26.64 -6.49 3.17
N GLY A 456 -25.40 -6.03 3.01
CA GLY A 456 -24.62 -5.39 4.07
C GLY A 456 -25.19 -4.05 4.56
N SER A 457 -25.95 -3.34 3.72
CA SER A 457 -26.65 -2.10 4.08
C SER A 457 -28.06 -2.32 4.62
N GLY A 458 -28.53 -3.58 4.69
CA GLY A 458 -29.89 -3.91 5.13
C GLY A 458 -30.98 -3.56 4.10
N GLN A 459 -30.61 -3.29 2.85
CA GLN A 459 -31.49 -2.90 1.75
C GLN A 459 -31.89 -4.07 0.84
N HIS A 460 -31.50 -5.30 1.21
CA HIS A 460 -31.79 -6.51 0.45
C HIS A 460 -32.32 -7.61 1.37
N PRO A 461 -33.46 -8.22 1.05
CA PRO A 461 -34.00 -9.31 1.85
C PRO A 461 -33.11 -10.56 1.72
N VAL A 462 -32.83 -11.20 2.86
CA VAL A 462 -32.12 -12.48 2.92
C VAL A 462 -33.08 -13.53 3.44
N LEU A 463 -33.11 -14.70 2.79
CA LEU A 463 -34.03 -15.79 3.13
C LEU A 463 -33.47 -16.65 4.27
N HIS A 464 -32.16 -16.88 4.26
CA HIS A 464 -31.44 -17.62 5.29
C HIS A 464 -30.06 -17.02 5.50
N VAL A 465 -29.63 -16.90 6.75
CA VAL A 465 -28.26 -16.53 7.10
C VAL A 465 -27.81 -17.30 8.33
N ARG A 466 -26.62 -17.88 8.25
CA ARG A 466 -26.00 -18.56 9.38
C ARG A 466 -25.51 -17.52 10.41
N PRO A 467 -25.83 -17.66 11.71
CA PRO A 467 -25.55 -16.61 12.70
C PRO A 467 -24.06 -16.22 12.85
N ASP A 468 -23.14 -17.16 12.62
CA ASP A 468 -21.69 -16.94 12.69
C ASP A 468 -21.07 -16.53 11.34
N LEU A 469 -21.89 -16.37 10.28
CA LEU A 469 -21.39 -15.99 8.97
C LEU A 469 -20.69 -14.64 9.06
N ARG A 470 -19.45 -14.60 8.59
CA ARG A 470 -18.69 -13.38 8.42
C ARG A 470 -18.47 -13.18 6.93
N LEU A 471 -19.01 -12.10 6.38
CA LEU A 471 -18.63 -11.64 5.06
C LEU A 471 -17.97 -10.27 5.21
N PRO A 472 -17.14 -9.88 4.24
CA PRO A 472 -16.45 -8.64 4.38
C PRO A 472 -17.36 -7.50 3.88
N ARG A 473 -17.21 -6.32 4.46
CA ARG A 473 -17.97 -5.14 4.03
C ARG A 473 -17.58 -4.81 2.59
N VAL A 474 -18.57 -4.73 1.71
CA VAL A 474 -18.43 -4.21 0.35
C VAL A 474 -18.74 -2.71 0.43
N GLU A 475 -17.87 -1.88 -0.14
CA GLU A 475 -18.08 -0.43 -0.19
C GLU A 475 -18.68 0.00 -1.54
N PRO A 476 -19.41 1.12 -1.62
CA PRO A 476 -19.96 1.66 -2.86
C PRO A 476 -18.90 1.80 -3.98
N ASP A 477 -17.71 2.31 -3.65
CA ASP A 477 -16.61 2.47 -4.61
C ASP A 477 -16.13 1.13 -5.21
N GLU A 478 -16.22 0.03 -4.45
CA GLU A 478 -15.87 -1.29 -4.97
C GLU A 478 -16.90 -1.76 -6.01
N VAL A 479 -18.16 -1.40 -5.83
CA VAL A 479 -19.23 -1.71 -6.78
C VAL A 479 -19.12 -0.84 -8.03
N ALA A 480 -18.86 0.47 -7.87
CA ALA A 480 -18.65 1.40 -8.99
C ALA A 480 -17.48 0.94 -9.89
N LEU A 481 -16.34 0.59 -9.29
CA LEU A 481 -15.19 0.05 -10.02
C LEU A 481 -15.49 -1.29 -10.70
N ALA A 482 -16.33 -2.13 -10.09
CA ALA A 482 -16.75 -3.38 -10.70
C ALA A 482 -17.67 -3.13 -11.90
N ALA A 483 -18.56 -2.14 -11.82
CA ALA A 483 -19.43 -1.71 -12.92
C ALA A 483 -18.63 -1.14 -14.09
N GLU A 484 -17.62 -0.31 -13.83
CA GLU A 484 -16.70 0.23 -14.84
C GLU A 484 -16.03 -0.87 -15.67
N ARG A 485 -15.65 -1.98 -15.01
CA ARG A 485 -15.02 -3.14 -15.69
C ARG A 485 -16.00 -4.01 -16.46
N GLU A 486 -17.27 -4.02 -16.06
CA GLU A 486 -18.31 -4.85 -16.67
C GLU A 486 -18.98 -4.16 -17.87
N LEU A 487 -19.14 -2.84 -17.80
CA LEU A 487 -19.85 -2.05 -18.80
C LEU A 487 -19.38 -2.32 -20.24
N PRO A 488 -18.07 -2.39 -20.57
CA PRO A 488 -17.64 -2.70 -21.94
C PRO A 488 -18.11 -4.07 -22.44
N VAL A 489 -18.16 -5.08 -21.56
CA VAL A 489 -18.61 -6.43 -21.92
C VAL A 489 -20.12 -6.44 -22.20
N VAL A 490 -20.88 -5.68 -21.41
CA VAL A 490 -22.34 -5.56 -21.57
C VAL A 490 -22.68 -4.78 -22.84
N VAL A 491 -21.97 -3.69 -23.13
CA VAL A 491 -22.13 -2.91 -24.38
C VAL A 491 -21.84 -3.78 -25.61
N VAL A 492 -20.75 -4.57 -25.60
CA VAL A 492 -20.45 -5.50 -26.70
C VAL A 492 -21.55 -6.56 -26.85
N THR A 493 -22.12 -7.03 -25.74
CA THR A 493 -23.25 -7.97 -25.77
C THR A 493 -24.50 -7.32 -26.35
N LEU A 494 -24.80 -6.06 -26.00
CA LEU A 494 -25.90 -5.29 -26.58
C LEU A 494 -25.72 -5.12 -28.08
N ARG A 495 -24.51 -4.78 -28.57
CA ARG A 495 -24.19 -4.73 -30.01
C ARG A 495 -24.48 -6.07 -30.70
N ARG A 496 -24.09 -7.18 -30.09
CA ARG A 496 -24.34 -8.52 -30.63
C ARG A 496 -25.84 -8.82 -30.73
N LEU A 497 -26.61 -8.51 -29.68
CA LEU A 497 -28.06 -8.70 -29.67
C LEU A 497 -28.74 -7.83 -30.73
N ARG A 498 -28.31 -6.56 -30.82
CA ARG A 498 -28.77 -5.60 -31.82
C ARG A 498 -28.49 -6.03 -33.26
N ALA A 499 -27.36 -6.70 -33.51
CA ALA A 499 -26.98 -7.22 -34.82
C ALA A 499 -27.82 -8.44 -35.27
N LEU A 500 -28.56 -9.07 -34.35
CA LEU A 500 -29.49 -10.17 -34.66
C LEU A 500 -30.88 -9.67 -35.05
N ALA A 501 -31.13 -8.36 -35.00
CA ALA A 501 -32.41 -7.78 -35.42
C ALA A 501 -32.81 -8.22 -36.83
N GLY A 502 -34.08 -8.60 -37.01
CA GLY A 502 -34.60 -9.12 -38.28
C GLY A 502 -34.24 -10.58 -38.58
N THR A 503 -33.58 -11.29 -37.65
CA THR A 503 -33.29 -12.74 -37.77
C THR A 503 -34.17 -13.55 -36.83
N ASP A 504 -34.32 -14.84 -37.10
CA ASP A 504 -34.98 -15.84 -36.24
C ASP A 504 -34.30 -16.01 -34.86
N ARG A 505 -33.07 -15.50 -34.71
CA ARG A 505 -32.30 -15.53 -33.46
C ARG A 505 -32.41 -14.23 -32.64
N PHE A 506 -33.22 -13.27 -33.08
CA PHE A 506 -33.45 -12.05 -32.30
C PHE A 506 -34.17 -12.36 -30.99
N ASP A 507 -33.69 -11.77 -29.89
CA ASP A 507 -34.31 -11.91 -28.57
C ASP A 507 -34.59 -10.50 -28.01
N LEU A 508 -35.84 -10.07 -28.12
CA LEU A 508 -36.31 -8.77 -27.63
C LEU A 508 -36.06 -8.63 -26.11
N ARG A 509 -36.38 -9.68 -25.34
CA ARG A 509 -36.24 -9.70 -23.88
C ARG A 509 -34.77 -9.56 -23.48
N ALA A 510 -33.87 -10.29 -24.11
CA ALA A 510 -32.44 -10.15 -23.86
C ALA A 510 -31.94 -8.75 -24.24
N THR A 511 -32.34 -8.23 -25.41
CA THR A 511 -31.95 -6.89 -25.88
C THR A 511 -32.37 -5.81 -24.88
N TYR A 512 -33.64 -5.80 -24.47
CA TYR A 512 -34.17 -4.84 -23.51
C TYR A 512 -33.48 -4.93 -22.14
N LYS A 513 -33.26 -6.14 -21.62
CA LYS A 513 -32.56 -6.32 -20.34
C LYS A 513 -31.11 -5.83 -20.39
N HIS A 514 -30.41 -5.99 -21.52
CA HIS A 514 -29.05 -5.49 -21.66
C HIS A 514 -29.00 -3.97 -21.82
N LEU A 515 -29.99 -3.37 -22.50
CA LEU A 515 -30.16 -1.92 -22.55
C LEU A 515 -30.30 -1.34 -21.12
N LEU A 516 -31.21 -1.89 -20.31
CA LEU A 516 -31.36 -1.46 -18.91
C LEU A 516 -30.08 -1.70 -18.08
N LEU A 517 -29.37 -2.80 -18.34
CA LEU A 517 -28.12 -3.10 -17.64
C LEU A 517 -27.01 -2.09 -17.98
N VAL A 518 -26.91 -1.64 -19.23
CA VAL A 518 -25.98 -0.56 -19.63
C VAL A 518 -26.30 0.72 -18.84
N CYS A 519 -27.56 1.17 -18.83
CA CYS A 519 -27.98 2.33 -18.06
C CYS A 519 -27.64 2.19 -16.57
N ARG A 520 -27.96 1.04 -15.98
CA ARG A 520 -27.70 0.77 -14.56
C ARG A 520 -26.20 0.80 -14.23
N LEU A 521 -25.37 0.17 -15.05
CA LEU A 521 -23.92 0.17 -14.83
C LEU A 521 -23.32 1.56 -15.00
N ALA A 522 -23.78 2.35 -15.98
CA ALA A 522 -23.37 3.74 -16.13
C ALA A 522 -23.72 4.60 -14.90
N LEU A 523 -24.94 4.46 -14.37
CA LEU A 523 -25.36 5.12 -13.12
C LEU A 523 -24.50 4.70 -11.92
N HIS A 524 -24.21 3.40 -11.78
CA HIS A 524 -23.37 2.88 -10.70
C HIS A 524 -21.95 3.44 -10.73
N ILE A 525 -21.37 3.66 -11.92
CA ILE A 525 -20.03 4.27 -12.08
C ILE A 525 -20.01 5.69 -11.51
N GLN A 526 -21.11 6.44 -11.65
CA GLN A 526 -21.28 7.78 -11.08
C GLN A 526 -21.77 7.78 -9.62
N GLY A 527 -21.97 6.60 -9.01
CA GLY A 527 -22.43 6.47 -7.63
C GLY A 527 -23.94 6.63 -7.43
N HIS A 528 -24.73 6.60 -8.51
CA HIS A 528 -26.19 6.60 -8.43
C HIS A 528 -26.73 5.17 -8.36
N TRP A 529 -27.43 4.85 -7.26
CA TRP A 529 -27.94 3.50 -6.98
C TRP A 529 -29.45 3.45 -7.16
N VAL A 530 -29.92 2.69 -8.16
CA VAL A 530 -31.35 2.63 -8.52
C VAL A 530 -31.84 1.18 -8.40
N PRO A 531 -32.50 0.81 -7.28
CA PRO A 531 -32.99 -0.55 -7.05
C PRO A 531 -34.19 -0.92 -7.93
N ASP A 532 -35.08 0.05 -8.18
CA ASP A 532 -36.27 -0.17 -8.99
C ASP A 532 -35.90 -0.21 -10.47
N GLN A 533 -36.39 -1.21 -11.19
CA GLN A 533 -36.11 -1.38 -12.61
C GLN A 533 -36.80 -0.31 -13.47
N GLU A 534 -37.97 0.18 -13.04
CA GLU A 534 -38.71 1.21 -13.78
C GLU A 534 -38.06 2.60 -13.65
N GLU A 535 -37.34 2.86 -12.56
CA GLU A 535 -36.63 4.12 -12.33
C GLU A 535 -35.25 4.18 -13.02
N VAL A 536 -34.73 3.07 -13.57
CA VAL A 536 -33.40 3.04 -14.20
C VAL A 536 -33.30 4.01 -15.38
N VAL A 537 -34.28 4.01 -16.28
CA VAL A 537 -34.28 4.91 -17.46
C VAL A 537 -34.54 6.37 -17.06
N PRO A 538 -35.56 6.69 -16.23
CA PRO A 538 -35.73 8.04 -15.68
C PRO A 538 -34.46 8.59 -14.99
N ALA A 539 -33.78 7.77 -14.18
CA ALA A 539 -32.53 8.16 -13.55
C ALA A 539 -31.41 8.35 -14.58
N ALA A 540 -31.29 7.47 -15.59
CA ALA A 540 -30.31 7.62 -16.66
C ALA A 540 -30.48 8.97 -17.39
N ARG A 541 -31.72 9.36 -17.71
CA ARG A 541 -32.01 10.65 -18.35
C ARG A 541 -31.63 11.86 -17.49
N ARG A 542 -31.74 11.71 -16.17
CA ARG A 542 -31.51 12.79 -15.20
C ARG A 542 -30.03 12.97 -14.87
N GLU A 543 -29.30 11.86 -14.71
CA GLU A 543 -27.94 11.87 -14.16
C GLU A 543 -26.85 11.65 -15.24
N LEU A 544 -27.16 11.02 -16.39
CA LEU A 544 -26.18 10.77 -17.45
C LEU A 544 -26.20 11.88 -18.50
N ASP A 545 -25.15 12.68 -18.52
CA ASP A 545 -24.95 13.74 -19.50
C ASP A 545 -25.05 13.21 -20.94
N GLY A 546 -25.87 13.85 -21.76
CA GLY A 546 -26.11 13.46 -23.15
C GLY A 546 -27.23 12.43 -23.37
N LEU A 547 -27.94 11.97 -22.32
CA LEU A 547 -29.10 11.06 -22.43
C LEU A 547 -30.44 11.70 -22.02
N SER A 548 -30.55 13.03 -21.92
CA SER A 548 -31.79 13.68 -21.48
C SER A 548 -33.01 13.38 -22.37
N GLY A 549 -32.77 13.17 -23.66
CA GLY A 549 -33.77 12.83 -24.68
C GLY A 549 -34.01 11.32 -24.86
N PHE A 550 -33.35 10.48 -24.06
CA PHE A 550 -33.39 9.03 -24.21
C PHE A 550 -34.79 8.49 -23.91
N GLU A 551 -35.46 7.98 -24.94
CA GLU A 551 -36.81 7.42 -24.84
C GLU A 551 -36.79 5.90 -25.05
N VAL A 552 -37.36 5.19 -24.08
CA VAL A 552 -37.43 3.73 -24.08
C VAL A 552 -38.86 3.33 -23.75
N PRO A 553 -39.48 2.37 -24.47
CA PRO A 553 -40.78 1.85 -24.08
C PRO A 553 -40.76 1.38 -22.61
N PRO A 554 -41.80 1.68 -21.81
CA PRO A 554 -41.85 1.28 -20.41
C PRO A 554 -41.68 -0.23 -20.23
N LEU A 555 -41.05 -0.64 -19.13
CA LEU A 555 -40.80 -2.06 -18.83
C LEU A 555 -42.09 -2.89 -18.89
N THR A 556 -43.17 -2.36 -18.32
CA THR A 556 -44.51 -2.96 -18.36
C THR A 556 -44.99 -3.20 -19.78
N THR A 557 -44.87 -2.20 -20.66
CA THR A 557 -45.27 -2.32 -22.08
C THR A 557 -44.46 -3.37 -22.83
N VAL A 558 -43.14 -3.40 -22.66
CA VAL A 558 -42.29 -4.39 -23.34
C VAL A 558 -42.52 -5.79 -22.81
N ARG A 559 -42.66 -5.92 -21.48
CA ARG A 559 -42.98 -7.18 -20.83
C ARG A 559 -44.31 -7.74 -21.32
N ASP A 560 -45.35 -6.94 -21.33
CA ASP A 560 -46.69 -7.39 -21.72
C ASP A 560 -46.72 -7.77 -23.20
N ALA A 561 -45.99 -7.04 -24.07
CA ALA A 561 -45.81 -7.41 -25.46
C ALA A 561 -45.08 -8.76 -25.62
N TYR A 562 -44.02 -9.00 -24.85
CA TYR A 562 -43.29 -10.26 -24.85
C TYR A 562 -44.12 -11.44 -24.35
N VAL A 563 -44.85 -11.28 -23.25
CA VAL A 563 -45.68 -12.35 -22.67
C VAL A 563 -46.86 -12.70 -23.57
N THR A 564 -47.40 -11.73 -24.32
CA THR A 564 -48.55 -11.93 -25.22
C THR A 564 -48.15 -12.30 -26.65
N GLY A 565 -46.85 -12.39 -26.98
CA GLY A 565 -46.38 -12.69 -28.32
C GLY A 565 -46.67 -11.57 -29.34
N THR A 566 -46.65 -10.32 -28.89
CA THR A 566 -46.86 -9.11 -29.71
C THR A 566 -45.62 -8.22 -29.77
N GLU A 567 -44.43 -8.83 -29.70
CA GLU A 567 -43.12 -8.17 -29.66
C GLU A 567 -42.90 -7.17 -30.79
N GLU A 568 -43.46 -7.44 -31.96
CA GLU A 568 -43.38 -6.61 -33.16
C GLU A 568 -43.80 -5.15 -32.89
N ARG A 569 -44.75 -4.93 -31.96
CA ARG A 569 -45.27 -3.60 -31.62
C ARG A 569 -44.27 -2.69 -30.92
N VAL A 570 -43.27 -3.26 -30.26
CA VAL A 570 -42.29 -2.53 -29.44
C VAL A 570 -40.86 -2.70 -29.94
N THR A 571 -40.63 -3.67 -30.84
CA THR A 571 -39.29 -4.04 -31.29
C THR A 571 -38.53 -2.87 -31.90
N ASP A 572 -39.14 -2.12 -32.84
CA ASP A 572 -38.48 -1.00 -33.50
C ASP A 572 -38.08 0.10 -32.51
N ALA A 573 -38.95 0.40 -31.54
CA ALA A 573 -38.66 1.40 -30.50
C ALA A 573 -37.53 0.95 -29.57
N VAL A 574 -37.47 -0.34 -29.20
CA VAL A 574 -36.37 -0.90 -28.40
C VAL A 574 -35.06 -0.92 -29.18
N LEU A 575 -35.10 -1.22 -30.48
CA LEU A 575 -33.91 -1.19 -31.34
C LEU A 575 -33.38 0.24 -31.52
N ALA A 576 -34.26 1.22 -31.73
CA ALA A 576 -33.88 2.63 -31.81
C ALA A 576 -33.22 3.12 -30.51
N ALA A 577 -33.79 2.76 -29.36
CA ALA A 577 -33.18 3.08 -28.06
C ALA A 577 -31.84 2.38 -27.85
N ALA A 578 -31.69 1.12 -28.32
CA ALA A 578 -30.41 0.44 -28.26
C ALA A 578 -29.35 1.17 -29.11
N ASP A 579 -29.71 1.65 -30.30
CA ASP A 579 -28.80 2.43 -31.15
C ASP A 579 -28.41 3.76 -30.50
N GLU A 580 -29.38 4.53 -29.98
CA GLU A 580 -29.11 5.79 -29.28
C GLU A 580 -28.16 5.60 -28.08
N LEU A 581 -28.36 4.53 -27.29
CA LEU A 581 -27.52 4.24 -26.14
C LEU A 581 -26.09 3.81 -26.55
N LEU A 582 -25.96 3.08 -27.65
CA LEU A 582 -24.66 2.68 -28.20
C LEU A 582 -23.90 3.87 -28.78
N ASP A 583 -24.60 4.78 -29.47
CA ASP A 583 -24.05 6.03 -29.98
C ASP A 583 -23.62 6.93 -28.82
N TRP A 584 -24.47 7.10 -27.79
CA TRP A 584 -24.10 7.84 -26.59
C TRP A 584 -22.82 7.30 -25.96
N TYR A 585 -22.73 5.97 -25.76
CA TYR A 585 -21.54 5.36 -25.16
C TYR A 585 -20.28 5.59 -25.99
N GLU A 586 -20.38 5.55 -27.32
CA GLU A 586 -19.26 5.90 -28.21
C GLU A 586 -18.83 7.36 -28.03
N HIS A 587 -19.78 8.29 -27.98
CA HIS A 587 -19.47 9.71 -27.76
C HIS A 587 -18.74 9.95 -26.42
N GLN A 588 -19.13 9.24 -25.35
CA GLN A 588 -18.45 9.34 -24.05
C GLN A 588 -16.99 8.87 -24.07
N LEU A 589 -16.59 8.03 -25.03
CA LEU A 589 -15.22 7.54 -25.15
C LEU A 589 -14.34 8.42 -26.04
N ILE A 590 -14.96 9.25 -26.90
CA ILE A 590 -14.27 10.12 -27.86
C ILE A 590 -14.08 11.53 -27.29
N ALA A 591 -15.07 12.02 -26.54
CA ALA A 591 -15.03 13.33 -25.86
C ALA A 591 -13.99 13.36 -24.74
#